data_AF-A0A7U3ZPA9-F1
#
_entry.id   AF-A0A7U3ZPA9-F1
#
_cell.length_a   1.000
_cell.length_b   1.000
_cell.length_c   1.000
_cell.angle_alpha   90.00
_cell.angle_beta   90.00
_cell.angle_gamma   90.00
#
_symmetry.space_group_name_H-M   'P 1'
#
loop_
_entity.id
_entity.type
_entity.pdbx_description
1 polymer ?
#
loop_
_entity_poly.entity_id
_entity_poly.type
_entity_poly.pdbx_seq_one_letter_code
_entity_poly.pdbx_strand_id
1 'polypeptide(L)'
;MNFLSRFRFLKNFYVAGSVGLLAWLLFFELNSIPDQIKNWWKLQRLEDQKEYYVEQIELLKKEQATTLGSDKLMEKYAREKYFMKKDSEEVFVLVDEKGEPFEK
;
A
#
# COMPACT_ATOMS: atom_id res chain seq x y z
N MET A 1 45.28 -24.22 17.65
CA MET A 1 43.91 -24.58 18.10
C MET A 1 43.84 -24.36 19.61
N ASN A 2 43.27 -23.23 20.07
CA ASN A 2 42.90 -22.95 21.46
C ASN A 2 42.10 -21.63 21.51
N PHE A 3 40.93 -21.62 20.87
CA PHE A 3 40.00 -20.48 20.94
C PHE A 3 39.20 -20.47 22.26
N LEU A 4 39.10 -21.62 22.91
CA LEU A 4 38.32 -21.85 24.14
C LEU A 4 38.94 -21.21 25.40
N SER A 5 40.23 -20.87 25.42
CA SER A 5 40.88 -20.29 26.61
C SER A 5 40.65 -18.78 26.78
N ARG A 6 40.18 -18.07 25.74
CA ARG A 6 39.86 -16.63 25.83
C ARG A 6 38.53 -16.33 26.53
N PHE A 7 37.62 -17.30 26.65
CA PHE A 7 36.31 -17.11 27.26
C PHE A 7 36.24 -17.66 28.69
N ARG A 8 37.15 -17.21 29.57
CA ARG A 8 37.11 -17.57 30.99
C ARG A 8 35.81 -17.14 31.69
N PHE A 9 35.13 -16.12 31.14
CA PHE A 9 33.84 -15.61 31.61
C PHE A 9 32.66 -16.57 31.34
N LEU A 10 32.75 -17.45 30.34
CA LEU A 10 31.71 -18.45 30.04
C LEU A 10 31.76 -19.67 30.97
N LYS A 11 32.75 -19.77 31.87
CA LYS A 11 32.78 -20.82 32.91
C LYS A 11 31.83 -20.54 34.08
N ASN A 12 31.41 -19.29 34.27
CA ASN A 12 30.43 -18.95 35.29
C ASN A 12 29.02 -19.22 34.74
N PHE A 13 28.31 -20.18 35.34
CA PHE A 13 26.96 -20.57 34.93
C PHE A 13 26.00 -19.39 34.83
N TYR A 14 26.09 -18.42 35.75
CA TYR A 14 25.25 -17.23 35.73
C TYR A 14 25.57 -16.32 34.55
N VAL A 15 26.85 -16.12 34.22
CA VAL A 15 27.24 -15.27 33.08
C VAL A 15 26.89 -15.94 31.75
N ALA A 16 27.15 -17.25 31.63
CA ALA A 16 26.77 -18.00 30.44
C ALA A 16 25.25 -18.04 30.25
N GLY A 17 24.49 -18.24 31.33
CA GLY A 17 23.03 -18.20 31.33
C GLY A 17 22.48 -16.82 30.95
N SER A 18 23.02 -15.74 31.53
CA SER A 18 22.60 -14.37 31.21
C SER A 18 22.94 -13.98 29.78
N VAL A 19 24.13 -14.33 29.25
CA VAL A 19 24.49 -14.07 27.85
C VAL A 19 23.64 -14.88 26.90
N GLY A 20 23.36 -16.15 27.22
CA GLY A 20 22.46 -16.99 26.43
C GLY A 20 21.02 -16.44 26.43
N LEU A 21 20.53 -15.97 27.57
CA LEU A 21 19.21 -15.35 27.70
C LEU A 21 19.14 -14.00 26.98
N LEU A 22 20.17 -13.17 27.05
CA LEU A 22 20.23 -11.92 26.29
C LEU A 22 20.31 -12.17 24.79
N ALA A 23 21.10 -13.15 24.35
CA ALA A 23 21.10 -13.58 22.95
C ALA A 23 19.72 -14.12 22.56
N TRP A 24 19.07 -14.91 23.41
CA TRP A 24 17.72 -15.40 23.15
C TRP A 24 16.71 -14.25 22.98
N LEU A 25 16.71 -13.28 23.89
CA LEU A 25 15.86 -12.10 23.77
C LEU A 25 16.19 -11.30 22.51
N LEU A 26 17.46 -11.08 22.18
CA LEU A 26 17.82 -10.28 21.00
C LEU A 26 17.52 -10.97 19.65
N PHE A 27 17.58 -12.30 19.59
CA PHE A 27 17.41 -13.05 18.34
C PHE A 27 16.02 -13.70 18.18
N PHE A 28 15.35 -14.07 19.27
CA PHE A 28 14.07 -14.79 19.24
C PHE A 28 12.89 -13.96 19.79
N GLU A 29 13.10 -12.74 20.31
CA GLU A 29 11.97 -11.84 20.60
C GLU A 29 11.22 -11.45 19.31
N LEU A 30 9.95 -11.13 19.49
CA LEU A 30 8.92 -10.84 18.47
C LEU A 30 9.23 -9.62 17.57
N ASN A 31 10.32 -8.89 17.83
CA ASN A 31 10.80 -7.76 17.04
C ASN A 31 12.14 -8.11 16.38
N SER A 32 12.13 -9.18 15.60
CA SER A 32 13.31 -9.58 14.85
C SER A 32 13.73 -8.46 13.88
N ILE A 33 15.04 -8.29 13.67
CA ILE A 33 15.60 -7.30 12.73
C ILE A 33 14.95 -7.42 11.32
N PRO A 34 14.68 -8.63 10.78
CA PRO A 34 13.95 -8.79 9.52
C PRO A 34 12.55 -8.17 9.53
N ASP A 35 11.81 -8.30 10.63
CA ASP A 35 10.46 -7.72 10.74
C ASP A 35 10.51 -6.20 10.76
N GLN A 36 11.52 -5.62 11.43
CA GLN A 36 11.75 -4.17 11.43
C GLN A 36 12.05 -3.62 10.03
N ILE A 37 12.90 -4.31 9.26
CA ILE A 37 13.18 -3.94 7.87
C ILE A 37 11.91 -4.03 7.03
N LYS A 38 11.17 -5.14 7.12
CA LYS A 38 9.91 -5.32 6.38
C LYS A 38 8.89 -4.24 6.72
N ASN A 39 8.78 -3.87 7.99
CA ASN A 39 7.88 -2.82 8.45
C ASN A 39 8.30 -1.44 7.92
N TRP A 40 9.61 -1.16 7.86
CA TRP A 40 10.12 0.08 7.26
C TRP A 40 9.76 0.18 5.76
N TRP A 41 9.98 -0.88 4.98
CA TRP A 41 9.56 -0.91 3.58
C TRP A 41 8.05 -0.77 3.41
N LYS A 42 7.26 -1.40 4.29
CA LYS A 42 5.81 -1.28 4.28
C LYS A 42 5.37 0.15 4.59
N LEU A 43 6.04 0.82 5.53
CA LEU A 43 5.76 2.21 5.88
C LEU A 43 6.02 3.13 4.68
N GLN A 44 7.19 3.03 4.04
CA GLN A 44 7.52 3.83 2.86
C GLN A 44 6.48 3.62 1.74
N ARG A 45 6.11 2.38 1.44
CA ARG A 45 5.08 2.08 0.44
C ARG A 45 3.70 2.66 0.79
N LEU A 46 3.37 2.75 2.08
CA LEU A 46 2.10 3.35 2.52
C LEU A 46 2.14 4.88 2.43
N GLU A 47 3.30 5.49 2.69
CA GLU A 47 3.52 6.93 2.50
C GLU A 47 3.42 7.30 1.01
N ASP A 48 4.07 6.55 0.12
CA ASP A 48 3.97 6.74 -1.33
C ASP A 48 2.51 6.64 -1.83
N GLN A 49 1.78 5.61 -1.36
CA GLN A 49 0.37 5.44 -1.70
C GLN A 49 -0.48 6.61 -1.18
N LYS A 50 -0.21 7.07 0.04
CA LYS A 50 -0.92 8.21 0.62
C LYS A 50 -0.69 9.46 -0.24
N GLU A 51 0.55 9.76 -0.60
CA GLU A 51 0.90 10.92 -1.42
C GLU A 51 0.19 10.86 -2.79
N TYR A 52 0.26 9.69 -3.46
CA TYR A 52 -0.44 9.46 -4.71
C TYR A 52 -1.96 9.72 -4.61
N TYR A 53 -2.63 9.18 -3.59
CA TYR A 53 -4.07 9.39 -3.44
C TYR A 53 -4.43 10.82 -3.09
N VAL A 54 -3.59 11.52 -2.31
CA VAL A 54 -3.78 12.95 -2.02
C VAL A 54 -3.72 13.76 -3.31
N GLU A 55 -2.71 13.53 -4.16
CA GLU A 55 -2.58 14.19 -5.45
C GLU A 55 -3.78 13.90 -6.36
N GLN A 56 -4.20 12.64 -6.46
CA GLN A 56 -5.36 12.24 -7.26
C GLN A 56 -6.66 12.89 -6.77
N ILE A 57 -6.85 13.02 -5.45
CA ILE A 57 -8.00 13.72 -4.88
C ILE A 57 -7.97 15.20 -5.24
N GLU A 58 -6.81 15.85 -5.18
CA GLU A 58 -6.68 17.26 -5.57
C GLU A 58 -6.94 17.47 -7.06
N LEU A 59 -6.43 16.59 -7.91
CA LEU A 59 -6.70 16.60 -9.35
C LEU A 59 -8.20 16.45 -9.62
N LEU A 60 -8.83 15.43 -9.03
CA LEU A 60 -10.28 15.20 -9.15
C LEU A 60 -11.09 16.38 -8.65
N LYS A 61 -10.70 17.04 -7.55
CA LYS A 61 -11.37 18.25 -7.06
C LYS A 61 -11.27 19.40 -8.05
N LYS A 62 -10.11 19.58 -8.70
CA LYS A 62 -9.95 20.59 -9.76
C LYS A 62 -10.81 20.26 -10.97
N GLU A 63 -10.80 18.99 -11.41
CA GLU A 63 -11.66 18.52 -12.51
C GLU A 63 -13.15 18.64 -12.18
N GLN A 64 -13.57 18.36 -10.95
CA GLN A 64 -14.94 18.57 -10.50
C GLN A 64 -15.28 20.06 -10.47
N ALA A 65 -14.40 20.94 -10.03
CA ALA A 65 -14.67 22.37 -10.06
C ALA A 65 -14.86 22.90 -11.49
N THR A 66 -14.16 22.33 -12.47
CA THR A 66 -14.30 22.71 -13.89
C THR A 66 -15.46 22.01 -14.60
N THR A 67 -15.83 20.78 -14.17
CA THR A 67 -16.78 19.90 -14.88
C THR A 67 -18.12 19.71 -14.14
N LEU A 68 -18.17 19.83 -12.83
CA LEU A 68 -19.40 19.67 -12.03
C LEU A 68 -20.04 20.99 -11.60
N GLY A 69 -19.49 22.14 -12.00
CA GLY A 69 -20.02 23.46 -11.65
C GLY A 69 -21.41 23.78 -12.22
N SER A 70 -21.97 22.93 -13.10
CA SER A 70 -23.34 23.05 -13.58
C SER A 70 -23.98 21.68 -13.78
N ASP A 71 -25.29 21.55 -13.49
CA ASP A 71 -26.05 20.31 -13.63
C ASP A 71 -25.89 19.68 -15.03
N LYS A 72 -25.77 20.51 -16.06
CA LYS A 72 -25.62 20.06 -17.45
C LYS A 72 -24.28 19.38 -17.72
N LEU A 73 -23.18 19.90 -17.14
CA LEU A 73 -21.86 19.29 -17.30
C LEU A 73 -21.74 18.01 -16.45
N MET A 74 -22.39 17.97 -15.29
CA MET A 74 -22.52 16.75 -14.48
C MET A 74 -23.29 15.65 -15.21
N GLU A 75 -24.45 15.97 -15.81
CA GLU A 75 -25.22 15.01 -16.61
C GLU A 75 -24.39 14.48 -17.79
N LYS A 76 -23.67 15.37 -18.48
CA LYS A 76 -22.76 14.99 -19.58
C LYS A 76 -21.66 14.03 -19.11
N TYR A 77 -20.98 14.36 -18.01
CA TYR A 77 -19.93 13.51 -17.45
C TYR A 77 -20.44 12.13 -17.01
N ALA A 78 -21.61 12.08 -16.34
CA ALA A 78 -22.24 10.83 -15.93
C ALA A 78 -22.63 9.94 -17.12
N ARG A 79 -23.11 10.55 -18.21
CA ARG A 79 -23.46 9.84 -19.45
C ARG A 79 -22.25 9.32 -20.20
N GLU A 80 -21.18 10.11 -20.32
CA GLU A 80 -19.97 9.72 -21.06
C GLU A 80 -19.08 8.74 -20.28
N LYS A 81 -18.89 8.96 -18.97
CA LYS A 81 -17.95 8.17 -18.16
C LYS A 81 -18.56 6.90 -17.59
N TYR A 82 -19.84 6.97 -17.19
CA TYR A 82 -20.51 5.90 -16.47
C TYR A 82 -21.72 5.34 -17.22
N PHE A 83 -21.99 5.81 -18.44
CA PHE A 83 -23.13 5.40 -19.27
C PHE A 83 -24.47 5.46 -18.52
N MET A 84 -24.60 6.43 -17.59
CA MET A 84 -25.83 6.61 -16.82
C MET A 84 -26.98 7.02 -17.75
N LYS A 85 -28.16 6.46 -17.51
CA LYS A 85 -29.37 6.68 -18.31
C LYS A 85 -30.55 7.07 -17.43
N LYS A 86 -31.53 7.76 -18.03
CA LYS A 86 -32.85 7.95 -17.41
C LYS A 86 -33.71 6.71 -17.65
N ASP A 87 -34.72 6.50 -16.80
CA ASP A 87 -35.62 5.34 -16.92
C ASP A 87 -36.34 5.28 -18.28
N SER A 88 -36.52 6.42 -18.94
CA SER A 88 -37.14 6.53 -20.26
C SER A 88 -36.18 6.33 -21.44
N GLU A 89 -34.92 5.96 -21.19
CA GLU A 89 -33.87 5.87 -22.21
C GLU A 89 -33.19 4.48 -22.22
N GLU A 90 -32.80 4.02 -23.40
CA GLU A 90 -31.98 2.82 -23.60
C GLU A 90 -30.60 3.21 -24.16
N VAL A 91 -29.55 2.66 -23.56
CA VAL A 91 -28.15 2.91 -23.95
C VAL A 91 -27.59 1.64 -24.57
N PHE A 92 -27.08 1.75 -25.78
CA PHE A 92 -26.42 0.66 -26.50
C PHE A 92 -24.91 0.91 -26.52
N VAL A 93 -24.13 -0.05 -26.01
CA VAL A 93 -22.67 -0.03 -26.09
C VAL A 93 -22.24 -0.97 -27.23
N LEU A 94 -21.62 -0.40 -28.26
CA LEU A 94 -21.12 -1.18 -29.39
C LEU A 94 -19.75 -1.78 -29.01
N VAL A 95 -19.67 -3.11 -29.04
CA VAL A 95 -18.45 -3.86 -28.76
C VAL A 95 -18.02 -4.67 -29.99
N ASP A 96 -16.72 -4.86 -30.13
CA ASP A 96 -16.15 -5.72 -31.17
C ASP A 96 -16.37 -7.22 -30.86
N GLU A 97 -15.93 -8.10 -31.76
CA GLU A 97 -16.06 -9.56 -31.59
C GLU A 97 -15.32 -10.10 -30.36
N LYS A 98 -14.42 -9.32 -29.76
CA LYS A 98 -13.67 -9.65 -28.55
C LYS A 98 -14.29 -9.05 -27.28
N GLY A 99 -15.40 -8.32 -27.41
CA GLY A 99 -16.10 -7.68 -26.30
C GLY A 99 -15.50 -6.34 -25.86
N GLU A 100 -14.61 -5.75 -26.66
CA GLU A 100 -14.00 -4.46 -26.38
C GLU A 100 -14.83 -3.31 -26.99
N PRO A 101 -15.03 -2.20 -26.28
CA PRO A 101 -15.74 -1.04 -26.82
C PRO A 101 -15.08 -0.52 -28.10
N PHE A 102 -15.89 -0.18 -29.10
CA PHE A 102 -15.40 0.23 -30.43
C PHE A 102 -14.69 1.59 -30.44
N GLU A 103 -14.87 2.42 -29.41
CA GLU A 103 -14.23 3.73 -29.24
C GLU A 103 -13.44 3.82 -27.93
N LYS A 104 -12.26 4.44 -27.99
CA LYS A 104 -11.44 4.91 -26.85
C LYS A 104 -11.37 6.42 -26.87
#